data_AF-A0A660NKF3-F1
#
_entry.id   AF-A0A660NKF3-F1
#
_cell.length_a   1.000
_cell.length_b   1.000
_cell.length_c   1.000
_cell.angle_alpha   90.00
_cell.angle_beta   90.00
_cell.angle_gamma   90.00
#
_symmetry.space_group_name_H-M   'P 1'
#
loop_
_entity.id
_entity.type
_entity.pdbx_description
1 polymer ?
#
loop_
_entity_poly.entity_id
_entity_poly.type
_entity_poly.pdbx_seq_one_letter_code
_entity_poly.pdbx_strand_id
1 'polypeptide(L)'
;MPEALSEFWGGYEIAFKLISLQRAEQVNEDLEMMRREAIRLGGQNTKFTIDISRYEYTQAKQPYEIEGMTIYAYPPEMIVCEKLRAICQQMPEYGPVIQRTKPGHQRARDFIDIDVLLTEKSFKVDLAEPRVQDMLRQVFEVKRVPLALLGKIPETRAFHAQGYPEVKAAMKPGIPVKPFDAYFDAVVKACGALEALWKV
;
A
#
# COMPACT_ATOMS: atom_id res chain seq x y z
N MET A 1 -16.39 2.60 14.79
CA MET A 1 -16.57 3.00 13.38
C MET A 1 -18.07 2.99 13.12
N PRO A 2 -18.66 4.02 12.48
CA PRO A 2 -20.09 4.02 12.12
C PRO A 2 -20.46 2.82 11.24
N GLU A 3 -21.68 2.31 11.37
CA GLU A 3 -22.16 1.10 10.66
C GLU A 3 -22.02 1.24 9.13
N ALA A 4 -22.47 2.37 8.55
CA ALA A 4 -22.34 2.67 7.13
C ALA A 4 -20.89 2.70 6.60
N LEU A 5 -19.90 2.97 7.47
CA LEU A 5 -18.49 2.94 7.08
C LEU A 5 -17.92 1.51 7.13
N SER A 6 -18.47 0.67 8.00
CA SER A 6 -18.05 -0.73 8.17
C SER A 6 -18.38 -1.64 7.00
N GLU A 7 -19.18 -1.18 6.04
CA GLU A 7 -19.55 -1.88 4.82
C GLU A 7 -18.48 -1.86 3.72
N PHE A 8 -17.55 -0.90 3.74
CA PHE A 8 -16.57 -0.72 2.65
C PHE A 8 -15.19 -0.27 3.14
N TRP A 9 -15.06 0.07 4.42
CA TRP A 9 -13.84 0.61 5.00
C TRP A 9 -13.44 -0.13 6.27
N GLY A 10 -12.14 -0.14 6.56
CA GLY A 10 -11.57 -0.76 7.75
C GLY A 10 -10.77 -2.04 7.46
N GLY A 11 -10.32 -2.67 8.54
CA GLY A 11 -9.41 -3.80 8.51
C GLY A 11 -9.07 -4.27 9.92
N TYR A 12 -8.14 -5.22 10.00
CA TYR A 12 -7.61 -5.76 11.25
C TYR A 12 -6.09 -5.71 11.22
N GLU A 13 -5.46 -5.32 12.33
CA GLU A 13 -4.04 -5.57 12.57
C GLU A 13 -3.94 -6.78 13.51
N ILE A 14 -3.22 -7.81 13.10
CA ILE A 14 -2.81 -8.91 13.98
C ILE A 14 -1.38 -8.66 14.39
N ALA A 15 -1.14 -8.58 15.69
CA ALA A 15 0.19 -8.39 16.25
C ALA A 15 0.58 -9.57 17.14
N PHE A 16 1.73 -10.19 16.87
CA PHE A 16 2.21 -11.33 17.65
C PHE A 16 3.73 -11.36 17.76
N LYS A 17 4.21 -12.21 18.67
CA LYS A 17 5.63 -12.55 18.83
C LYS A 17 5.77 -14.06 18.70
N LEU A 18 6.94 -14.52 18.29
CA LEU A 18 7.23 -15.94 18.13
C LEU A 18 8.23 -16.41 19.19
N ILE A 19 8.04 -17.62 19.70
CA ILE A 19 9.00 -18.34 20.53
C ILE A 19 9.00 -19.81 20.11
N SER A 20 10.12 -20.52 20.29
CA SER A 20 10.13 -21.95 20.01
C SER A 20 9.25 -22.69 21.01
N LEU A 21 8.56 -23.74 20.55
CA LEU A 21 7.70 -24.57 21.40
C LEU A 21 8.49 -25.13 22.60
N GLN A 22 9.68 -25.67 22.35
CA GLN A 22 10.57 -26.19 23.39
C GLN A 22 10.89 -25.14 24.46
N ARG A 23 11.09 -23.87 24.09
CA ARG A 23 11.39 -22.82 25.07
C ARG A 23 10.15 -22.38 25.82
N ALA A 24 8.99 -22.31 25.16
CA ALA A 24 7.72 -22.04 25.81
C ALA A 24 7.41 -23.06 26.92
N GLU A 25 7.63 -24.35 26.65
CA GLU A 25 7.49 -25.43 27.63
C GLU A 25 8.47 -25.28 28.81
N GLN A 26 9.74 -24.94 28.54
CA GLN A 26 10.76 -24.73 29.60
C GLN A 26 10.45 -23.57 30.54
N VAL A 27 9.75 -22.53 30.06
CA VAL A 27 9.33 -21.39 30.88
C VAL A 27 7.90 -21.57 31.42
N ASN A 28 7.32 -22.78 31.31
CA ASN A 28 5.96 -23.11 31.71
C ASN A 28 4.91 -22.13 31.14
N GLU A 29 5.09 -21.73 29.88
CA GLU A 29 4.20 -20.79 29.18
C GLU A 29 4.04 -19.43 29.90
N ASP A 30 5.03 -19.01 30.70
CA ASP A 30 5.07 -17.67 31.30
C ASP A 30 5.11 -16.61 30.19
N LEU A 31 4.00 -15.87 30.05
CA LEU A 31 3.79 -14.90 28.99
C LEU A 31 4.83 -13.77 28.98
N GLU A 32 5.27 -13.31 30.15
CA GLU A 32 6.25 -12.22 30.25
C GLU A 32 7.64 -12.71 29.85
N MET A 33 8.02 -13.93 30.28
CA MET A 33 9.26 -14.56 29.80
C MET A 33 9.20 -14.83 28.30
N MET A 34 8.09 -15.37 27.79
CA MET A 34 7.91 -15.63 26.35
C MET A 34 8.04 -14.35 25.52
N ARG A 35 7.49 -13.23 25.97
CA ARG A 35 7.58 -11.93 25.28
C ARG A 35 8.99 -11.35 25.29
N ARG A 36 9.74 -11.55 26.38
CA ARG A 36 11.13 -11.10 26.54
C ARG A 36 12.09 -11.92 25.67
N GLU A 37 11.82 -13.22 25.56
CA GLU A 37 12.67 -14.20 24.88
C GLU A 37 12.19 -14.51 23.45
N ALA A 38 11.26 -13.71 22.94
CA ALA A 38 10.75 -13.83 21.60
C ALA A 38 11.85 -13.74 20.52
N ILE A 39 11.69 -14.56 19.49
CA ILE A 39 12.57 -14.65 18.34
C ILE A 39 12.60 -13.31 17.60
N ARG A 40 13.81 -12.87 17.24
CA ARG A 40 14.06 -11.72 16.37
C ARG A 40 14.28 -12.24 14.95
N LEU A 41 13.29 -12.14 14.06
CA LEU A 41 13.47 -12.44 12.64
C LEU A 41 13.65 -11.13 11.86
N GLY A 42 14.68 -11.04 11.02
CA GLY A 42 14.87 -9.94 10.07
C GLY A 42 15.33 -8.60 10.65
N GLY A 43 15.81 -8.54 11.90
CA GLY A 43 16.34 -7.30 12.50
C GLY A 43 16.34 -7.30 14.03
N GLN A 44 16.18 -6.11 14.64
CA GLN A 44 16.14 -5.94 16.10
C GLN A 44 14.74 -6.09 16.72
N ASN A 45 13.67 -6.11 15.92
CA ASN A 45 12.29 -6.17 16.43
C ASN A 45 11.82 -7.63 16.63
N THR A 46 11.00 -7.85 17.65
CA THR A 46 10.38 -9.14 17.99
C THR A 46 8.89 -9.20 17.66
N LYS A 47 8.26 -8.06 17.36
CA LYS A 47 6.84 -7.95 17.02
C LYS A 47 6.64 -8.13 15.52
N PHE A 48 5.80 -9.10 15.15
CA PHE A 48 5.26 -9.28 13.81
C PHE A 48 3.89 -8.62 13.73
N THR A 49 3.58 -8.07 12.56
CA THR A 49 2.27 -7.52 12.25
C THR A 49 1.76 -8.09 10.92
N ILE A 50 0.47 -8.39 10.87
CA ILE A 50 -0.26 -8.73 9.65
C ILE A 50 -1.41 -7.73 9.55
N ASP A 51 -1.44 -6.96 8.46
CA ASP A 51 -2.52 -6.05 8.15
C ASP A 51 -3.51 -6.73 7.20
N ILE A 52 -4.77 -6.82 7.62
CA ILE A 52 -5.87 -7.40 6.85
C ILE A 52 -6.82 -6.27 6.46
N SER A 53 -6.76 -5.83 5.22
CA SER A 53 -7.72 -4.88 4.68
C SER A 53 -9.01 -5.58 4.27
N ARG A 54 -10.17 -5.02 4.65
CA ARG A 54 -11.48 -5.52 4.21
C ARG A 54 -11.94 -4.81 2.94
N TYR A 55 -12.78 -5.45 2.15
CA TYR A 55 -13.42 -4.83 0.96
C TYR A 55 -12.42 -4.36 -0.09
N GLU A 56 -11.38 -5.16 -0.32
CA GLU A 56 -10.46 -4.94 -1.42
C GLU A 56 -10.95 -5.65 -2.68
N TYR A 57 -10.67 -5.05 -3.83
CA TYR A 57 -10.74 -5.77 -5.08
C TYR A 57 -9.69 -6.89 -5.04
N THR A 58 -10.06 -8.14 -5.36
CA THR A 58 -9.13 -9.29 -5.32
C THR A 58 -9.31 -10.25 -6.49
N GLN A 59 -10.09 -9.86 -7.51
CA GLN A 59 -10.43 -10.75 -8.61
C GLN A 59 -9.21 -11.04 -9.50
N ALA A 60 -8.32 -10.06 -9.66
CA ALA A 60 -7.12 -10.20 -10.50
C ALA A 60 -5.91 -10.85 -9.81
N LYS A 61 -6.05 -11.36 -8.57
CA LYS A 61 -4.94 -12.01 -7.85
C LYS A 61 -4.39 -13.20 -8.64
N GLN A 62 -3.08 -13.39 -8.59
CA GLN A 62 -2.37 -14.46 -9.28
C GLN A 62 -1.85 -15.51 -8.28
N PRO A 63 -1.91 -16.80 -8.61
CA PRO A 63 -1.32 -17.85 -7.79
C PRO A 63 0.21 -17.90 -8.00
N TYR A 64 0.94 -18.18 -6.92
CA TYR A 64 2.38 -18.42 -6.91
C TYR A 64 2.66 -19.62 -6.01
N GLU A 65 3.61 -20.47 -6.41
CA GLU A 65 4.05 -21.60 -5.61
C GLU A 65 5.29 -21.24 -4.81
N ILE A 66 5.20 -21.32 -3.49
CA ILE A 66 6.33 -21.13 -2.58
C ILE A 66 6.36 -22.31 -1.61
N GLU A 67 7.46 -23.08 -1.65
CA GLU A 67 7.69 -24.21 -0.74
C GLU A 67 6.53 -25.23 -0.72
N GLY A 68 5.89 -25.46 -1.88
CA GLY A 68 4.76 -26.39 -2.01
C GLY A 68 3.41 -25.84 -1.53
N MET A 69 3.34 -24.54 -1.21
CA MET A 69 2.10 -23.84 -0.90
C MET A 69 1.74 -22.87 -2.03
N THR A 70 0.49 -22.91 -2.48
CA THR A 70 -0.07 -21.88 -3.35
C THR A 70 -0.41 -20.64 -2.53
N ILE A 71 0.30 -19.55 -2.78
CA ILE A 71 -0.05 -18.22 -2.27
C ILE A 71 -0.67 -17.38 -3.39
N TYR A 72 -1.57 -16.45 -3.04
CA TYR A 72 -2.11 -15.51 -4.01
C TYR A 72 -1.54 -14.12 -3.76
N ALA A 73 -0.98 -13.50 -4.79
CA ALA A 73 -0.49 -12.13 -4.71
C ALA A 73 -1.11 -11.24 -5.79
N TYR A 74 -1.03 -9.93 -5.57
CA TYR A 74 -1.52 -8.96 -6.55
C TYR A 74 -0.56 -8.87 -7.72
N PRO A 75 -1.07 -8.87 -8.97
CA PRO A 75 -0.22 -8.59 -10.12
C PRO A 75 0.26 -7.13 -10.09
N PRO A 76 1.36 -6.79 -10.78
CA PRO A 76 1.94 -5.44 -10.80
C PRO A 76 0.94 -4.31 -11.08
N GLU A 77 0.05 -4.48 -12.06
CA GLU A 77 -0.96 -3.50 -12.43
C GLU A 77 -1.97 -3.23 -11.30
N MET A 78 -2.30 -4.27 -10.53
CA MET A 78 -3.21 -4.16 -9.40
C MET A 78 -2.54 -3.43 -8.24
N ILE A 79 -1.24 -3.66 -8.02
CA ILE A 79 -0.45 -2.91 -7.03
C ILE A 79 -0.41 -1.41 -7.40
N VAL A 80 -0.23 -1.08 -8.68
CA VAL A 80 -0.28 0.33 -9.12
C VAL A 80 -1.65 0.95 -8.88
N CYS A 81 -2.73 0.26 -9.24
CA CYS A 81 -4.11 0.74 -9.01
C CYS A 81 -4.38 1.01 -7.52
N GLU A 82 -3.99 0.08 -6.66
CA GLU A 82 -4.12 0.18 -5.20
C GLU A 82 -3.32 1.36 -4.63
N LYS A 83 -2.10 1.59 -5.12
CA LYS A 83 -1.27 2.71 -4.68
C LYS A 83 -1.83 4.06 -5.11
N LEU A 84 -2.32 4.19 -6.35
CA LEU A 84 -3.00 5.40 -6.83
C LEU A 84 -4.24 5.68 -5.99
N ARG A 85 -5.04 4.65 -5.67
CA ARG A 85 -6.17 4.75 -4.75
C ARG A 85 -5.72 5.24 -3.38
N ALA A 86 -4.67 4.64 -2.80
CA ALA A 86 -4.16 4.99 -1.48
C ALA A 86 -3.65 6.44 -1.40
N ILE A 87 -3.01 6.96 -2.45
CA ILE A 87 -2.62 8.37 -2.60
C ILE A 87 -3.86 9.26 -2.56
N CYS A 88 -4.86 8.99 -3.40
CA CYS A 88 -6.11 9.76 -3.45
C CYS A 88 -6.84 9.78 -2.10
N GLN A 89 -6.80 8.68 -1.36
CA GLN A 89 -7.42 8.58 -0.04
C GLN A 89 -6.79 9.49 1.00
N GLN A 90 -5.56 9.97 0.81
CA GLN A 90 -4.94 10.91 1.74
C GLN A 90 -5.40 12.35 1.55
N MET A 91 -6.08 12.65 0.44
CA MET A 91 -6.54 14.00 0.12
C MET A 91 -7.68 14.43 1.06
N PRO A 92 -7.76 15.72 1.45
CA PRO A 92 -8.83 16.25 2.28
C PRO A 92 -10.23 15.93 1.76
N GLU A 93 -10.41 15.92 0.44
CA GLU A 93 -11.68 15.66 -0.25
C GLU A 93 -12.21 14.24 -0.03
N TYR A 94 -11.34 13.27 0.27
CA TYR A 94 -11.77 11.93 0.66
C TYR A 94 -12.14 11.84 2.16
N GLY A 95 -11.69 12.80 2.97
CA GLY A 95 -11.95 12.82 4.42
C GLY A 95 -13.42 12.66 4.79
N PRO A 96 -14.36 13.41 4.18
CA PRO A 96 -15.79 13.26 4.42
C PRO A 96 -16.34 11.86 4.12
N VAL A 97 -15.80 11.16 3.11
CA VAL A 97 -16.26 9.80 2.72
C VAL A 97 -16.07 8.80 3.85
N ILE A 98 -14.96 8.94 4.60
CA ILE A 98 -14.60 8.05 5.70
C ILE A 98 -14.71 8.71 7.08
N GLN A 99 -15.36 9.88 7.16
CA GLN A 99 -15.52 10.67 8.39
C GLN A 99 -14.19 10.93 9.11
N ARG A 100 -13.12 11.14 8.35
CA ARG A 100 -11.77 11.35 8.89
C ARG A 100 -11.66 12.73 9.50
N THR A 101 -11.25 12.79 10.77
CA THR A 101 -11.05 14.03 11.52
C THR A 101 -9.60 14.52 11.52
N LYS A 102 -8.65 13.67 11.15
CA LYS A 102 -7.22 13.98 11.08
C LYS A 102 -6.77 14.20 9.62
N PRO A 103 -5.68 14.94 9.37
CA PRO A 103 -5.06 14.95 8.06
C PRO A 103 -4.71 13.53 7.57
N GLY A 104 -4.62 13.35 6.26
CA GLY A 104 -4.07 12.12 5.68
C GLY A 104 -2.59 11.93 6.04
N HIS A 105 -2.01 10.82 5.59
CA HIS A 105 -0.60 10.49 5.77
C HIS A 105 0.19 10.70 4.48
N GLN A 106 1.50 10.99 4.57
CA GLN A 106 2.33 11.04 3.37
C GLN A 106 2.46 9.65 2.75
N ARG A 107 2.55 9.60 1.41
CA ARG A 107 2.66 8.37 0.62
C ARG A 107 3.88 8.38 -0.30
N ALA A 108 4.97 9.01 0.14
CA ALA A 108 6.19 9.18 -0.68
C ALA A 108 6.69 7.86 -1.28
N ARG A 109 6.62 6.76 -0.53
CA ARG A 109 7.01 5.42 -0.98
C ARG A 109 6.16 4.92 -2.15
N ASP A 110 4.86 5.23 -2.18
CA ASP A 110 4.00 4.80 -3.28
C ASP A 110 4.43 5.41 -4.62
N PHE A 111 4.92 6.65 -4.63
CA PHE A 111 5.43 7.26 -5.87
C PHE A 111 6.66 6.53 -6.42
N ILE A 112 7.54 6.06 -5.53
CA ILE A 112 8.71 5.26 -5.92
C ILE A 112 8.25 3.91 -6.45
N ASP A 113 7.38 3.23 -5.73
CA ASP A 113 6.90 1.90 -6.11
C ASP A 113 6.15 1.95 -7.45
N ILE A 114 5.33 2.97 -7.69
CA ILE A 114 4.65 3.16 -8.98
C ILE A 114 5.69 3.42 -10.08
N ASP A 115 6.63 4.35 -9.92
CA ASP A 115 7.68 4.61 -10.92
C ASP A 115 8.44 3.32 -11.29
N VAL A 116 8.81 2.52 -10.29
CA VAL A 116 9.47 1.21 -10.48
C VAL A 116 8.57 0.25 -11.27
N LEU A 117 7.30 0.09 -10.90
CA LEU A 117 6.38 -0.83 -11.58
C LEU A 117 6.04 -0.39 -13.02
N LEU A 118 6.08 0.91 -13.32
CA LEU A 118 5.88 1.45 -14.65
C LEU A 118 7.13 1.34 -15.53
N THR A 119 8.33 1.54 -14.96
CA THR A 119 9.56 1.72 -15.75
C THR A 119 10.46 0.49 -15.81
N GLU A 120 10.42 -0.38 -14.80
CA GLU A 120 11.26 -1.58 -14.77
C GLU A 120 10.83 -2.59 -15.83
N LYS A 121 11.83 -3.12 -16.55
CA LYS A 121 11.61 -4.00 -17.71
C LYS A 121 10.82 -5.26 -17.38
N SER A 122 10.91 -5.73 -16.12
CA SER A 122 10.27 -6.95 -15.66
C SER A 122 8.77 -6.81 -15.38
N PHE A 123 8.26 -5.59 -15.24
CA PHE A 123 6.84 -5.32 -14.94
C PHE A 123 6.14 -4.60 -16.08
N LYS A 124 6.68 -3.45 -16.51
CA LYS A 124 6.13 -2.59 -17.58
C LYS A 124 4.60 -2.44 -17.53
N VAL A 125 4.08 -2.01 -16.38
CA VAL A 125 2.65 -1.70 -16.26
C VAL A 125 2.31 -0.51 -17.16
N ASP A 126 1.28 -0.65 -18.00
CA ASP A 126 0.77 0.42 -18.85
C ASP A 126 -0.64 0.84 -18.40
N LEU A 127 -0.77 2.09 -17.94
CA LEU A 127 -2.04 2.68 -17.49
C LEU A 127 -2.99 3.01 -18.64
N ALA A 128 -2.51 3.04 -19.89
CA ALA A 128 -3.35 3.23 -21.06
C ALA A 128 -4.12 1.96 -21.45
N GLU A 129 -3.73 0.79 -20.93
CA GLU A 129 -4.41 -0.46 -21.26
C GLU A 129 -5.85 -0.49 -20.70
N PRO A 130 -6.87 -0.80 -21.52
CA PRO A 130 -8.27 -0.82 -21.07
C PRO A 130 -8.51 -1.71 -19.84
N ARG A 131 -7.87 -2.88 -19.78
CA ARG A 131 -7.97 -3.80 -18.64
C ARG A 131 -7.46 -3.18 -17.33
N VAL A 132 -6.43 -2.33 -17.41
CA VAL A 132 -5.84 -1.64 -16.24
C VAL A 132 -6.76 -0.52 -15.81
N GLN A 133 -7.36 0.21 -16.77
CA GLN A 133 -8.37 1.23 -16.45
C GLN A 133 -9.62 0.64 -15.82
N ASP A 134 -10.11 -0.50 -16.32
CA ASP A 134 -11.23 -1.24 -15.74
C ASP A 134 -10.91 -1.71 -14.32
N MET A 135 -9.70 -2.24 -14.11
CA MET A 135 -9.21 -2.61 -12.79
C MET A 135 -9.15 -1.42 -11.84
N LEU A 136 -8.64 -0.28 -12.30
CA LEU A 136 -8.57 0.95 -11.51
C LEU A 136 -9.96 1.41 -11.07
N ARG A 137 -10.96 1.38 -11.98
CA ARG A 137 -12.35 1.72 -11.64
C ARG A 137 -12.86 0.83 -10.51
N GLN A 138 -12.69 -0.49 -10.62
CA GLN A 138 -13.15 -1.43 -9.60
C GLN A 138 -12.44 -1.23 -8.27
N VAL A 139 -11.12 -1.04 -8.29
CA VAL A 139 -10.31 -0.75 -7.10
C VAL A 139 -10.78 0.53 -6.41
N PHE A 140 -11.06 1.59 -7.15
CA PHE A 140 -11.56 2.85 -6.58
C PHE A 140 -12.98 2.71 -6.03
N GLU A 141 -13.85 2.02 -6.76
CA GLU A 141 -15.27 1.83 -6.44
C GLU A 141 -15.46 1.08 -5.13
N VAL A 142 -14.74 -0.03 -4.90
CA VAL A 142 -14.90 -0.83 -3.67
C VAL A 142 -14.58 -0.05 -2.40
N LYS A 143 -13.81 1.04 -2.52
CA LYS A 143 -13.51 1.97 -1.41
C LYS A 143 -14.22 3.31 -1.52
N ARG A 144 -15.16 3.45 -2.46
CA ARG A 144 -15.90 4.68 -2.73
C ARG A 144 -14.98 5.90 -2.95
N VAL A 145 -13.82 5.69 -3.57
CA VAL A 145 -12.86 6.77 -3.89
C VAL A 145 -13.26 7.41 -5.21
N PRO A 146 -13.55 8.72 -5.25
CA PRO A 146 -13.88 9.38 -6.51
C PRO A 146 -12.68 9.40 -7.47
N LEU A 147 -12.88 8.97 -8.71
CA LEU A 147 -11.86 9.01 -9.76
C LEU A 147 -11.37 10.44 -10.04
N ALA A 148 -12.21 11.45 -9.79
CA ALA A 148 -11.86 12.87 -9.83
C ALA A 148 -10.61 13.24 -9.03
N LEU A 149 -10.29 12.48 -7.98
CA LEU A 149 -9.10 12.72 -7.15
C LEU A 149 -7.79 12.40 -7.88
N LEU A 150 -7.80 11.53 -8.89
CA LEU A 150 -6.61 11.26 -9.70
C LEU A 150 -6.11 12.55 -10.38
N GLY A 151 -7.03 13.38 -10.88
CA GLY A 151 -6.72 14.68 -11.48
C GLY A 151 -6.13 15.71 -10.48
N LYS A 152 -6.26 15.45 -9.17
CA LYS A 152 -5.73 16.32 -8.10
C LYS A 152 -4.38 15.86 -7.55
N ILE A 153 -3.86 14.70 -7.99
CA ILE A 153 -2.52 14.23 -7.58
C ILE A 153 -1.45 15.32 -7.73
N PRO A 154 -1.38 16.12 -8.82
CA PRO A 154 -0.37 17.17 -8.98
C PRO A 154 -0.31 18.19 -7.82
N GLU A 155 -1.43 18.44 -7.15
CA GLU A 155 -1.55 19.42 -6.05
C GLU A 155 -0.95 18.89 -4.74
N THR A 156 -0.65 17.59 -4.65
CA THR A 156 -0.24 16.91 -3.41
C THR A 156 1.28 16.83 -3.21
N ARG A 157 2.09 17.40 -4.12
CA ARG A 157 3.56 17.27 -4.11
C ARG A 157 4.17 17.64 -2.77
N ALA A 158 3.92 18.86 -2.31
CA ALA A 158 4.52 19.38 -1.08
C ALA A 158 4.13 18.55 0.15
N PHE A 159 2.91 18.00 0.16
CA PHE A 159 2.45 17.14 1.23
C PHE A 159 3.20 15.81 1.24
N HIS A 160 3.27 15.11 0.10
CA HIS A 160 3.94 13.81 0.04
C HIS A 160 5.47 13.88 0.16
N ALA A 161 6.09 14.96 -0.32
CA ALA A 161 7.54 15.17 -0.21
C ALA A 161 8.04 15.14 1.25
N GLN A 162 7.21 15.53 2.22
CA GLN A 162 7.56 15.52 3.64
C GLN A 162 7.90 14.11 4.17
N GLY A 163 7.30 13.07 3.59
CA GLY A 163 7.57 11.67 3.99
C GLY A 163 8.81 11.07 3.33
N TYR A 164 9.41 11.75 2.36
CA TYR A 164 10.51 11.20 1.58
C TYR A 164 11.81 10.94 2.36
N PRO A 165 12.22 11.78 3.33
CA PRO A 165 13.43 11.53 4.12
C PRO A 165 13.42 10.17 4.84
N GLU A 166 12.29 9.77 5.43
CA GLU A 166 12.13 8.48 6.10
C GLU A 166 12.22 7.31 5.11
N VAL A 167 11.61 7.46 3.94
CA VAL A 167 11.68 6.43 2.89
C VAL A 167 13.13 6.24 2.45
N LYS A 168 13.86 7.34 2.19
CA LYS A 168 15.28 7.29 1.81
C LYS A 168 16.16 6.65 2.89
N ALA A 169 15.91 6.94 4.17
CA ALA A 169 16.64 6.34 5.28
C ALA A 169 16.42 4.82 5.40
N ALA A 170 15.24 4.32 4.99
CA ALA A 170 14.90 2.90 5.01
C ALA A 170 15.37 2.13 3.76
N MET A 171 15.86 2.80 2.71
CA MET A 171 16.35 2.14 1.50
C MET A 171 17.71 1.49 1.73
N LYS A 172 17.99 0.41 1.00
CA LYS A 172 19.27 -0.29 1.06
C LYS A 172 20.41 0.68 0.69
N PRO A 173 21.49 0.77 1.50
CA PRO A 173 22.65 1.57 1.16
C PRO A 173 23.23 1.20 -0.19
N GLY A 174 23.71 2.20 -0.94
CA GLY A 174 24.38 1.99 -2.23
C GLY A 174 23.45 1.86 -3.45
N ILE A 175 22.14 1.83 -3.27
CA ILE A 175 21.18 1.93 -4.39
C ILE A 175 21.01 3.41 -4.75
N PRO A 176 21.27 3.84 -6.00
CA PRO A 176 20.99 5.20 -6.43
C PRO A 176 19.50 5.51 -6.29
N VAL A 177 19.18 6.60 -5.59
CA VAL A 177 17.80 7.06 -5.38
C VAL A 177 17.63 8.42 -6.03
N LYS A 178 16.60 8.58 -6.86
CA LYS A 178 16.30 9.86 -7.54
C LYS A 178 15.81 10.90 -6.51
N PRO A 179 15.80 12.21 -6.82
CA PRO A 179 15.03 13.17 -6.03
C PRO A 179 13.53 12.82 -6.03
N PHE A 180 12.81 13.16 -4.97
CA PHE A 180 11.37 12.88 -4.88
C PHE A 180 10.59 13.43 -6.08
N ASP A 181 10.93 14.63 -6.53
CA ASP A 181 10.26 15.28 -7.66
C ASP A 181 10.33 14.45 -8.93
N ALA A 182 11.43 13.73 -9.18
CA ALA A 182 11.54 12.87 -10.35
C ALA A 182 10.54 11.70 -10.31
N TYR A 183 10.33 11.10 -9.12
CA TYR A 183 9.32 10.06 -8.95
C TYR A 183 7.91 10.63 -9.08
N PHE A 184 7.66 11.78 -8.45
CA PHE A 184 6.36 12.45 -8.50
C PHE A 184 5.96 12.84 -9.93
N ASP A 185 6.88 13.46 -10.68
CA ASP A 185 6.66 13.89 -12.06
C ASP A 185 6.38 12.71 -12.99
N ALA A 186 7.09 11.59 -12.80
CA ALA A 186 6.87 10.37 -13.56
C ALA A 186 5.45 9.82 -13.34
N VAL A 187 5.00 9.75 -12.08
CA VAL A 187 3.65 9.28 -11.73
C VAL A 187 2.58 10.22 -12.26
N VAL A 188 2.73 11.53 -12.10
CA VAL A 188 1.78 12.53 -12.63
C VAL A 188 1.66 12.42 -14.15
N LYS A 189 2.81 12.30 -14.85
CA LYS A 189 2.83 12.11 -16.30
C LYS A 189 2.09 10.83 -16.70
N ALA A 190 2.34 9.71 -16.00
CA ALA A 190 1.68 8.44 -16.27
C ALA A 190 0.17 8.51 -16.02
N CYS A 191 -0.27 9.26 -15.00
CA CYS A 191 -1.69 9.50 -14.74
C CYS A 191 -2.37 10.20 -15.92
N GLY A 192 -1.66 10.94 -16.78
CA GLY A 192 -2.25 11.51 -18.00
C GLY A 192 -2.98 10.50 -18.89
N ALA A 193 -2.56 9.22 -18.91
CA ALA A 193 -3.25 8.16 -19.64
C ALA A 193 -4.65 7.82 -19.09
N LEU A 194 -4.95 8.25 -17.87
CA LEU A 194 -6.19 7.99 -17.14
C LEU A 194 -7.15 9.19 -17.20
N GLU A 195 -6.82 10.26 -17.92
CA GLU A 195 -7.55 11.53 -17.88
C GLU A 195 -9.05 11.40 -18.23
N ALA A 196 -9.37 10.50 -19.17
CA ALA A 196 -10.74 10.20 -19.55
C ALA A 196 -11.60 9.63 -18.40
N LEU A 197 -10.98 9.10 -17.34
CA LEU A 197 -11.69 8.52 -16.19
C LEU A 197 -12.25 9.55 -15.22
N TRP A 198 -11.76 10.80 -15.28
CA TRP A 198 -12.16 11.85 -14.32
C TRP A 198 -12.65 13.16 -14.94
N LYS A 199 -12.57 13.31 -16.26
CA LYS A 199 -13.23 14.39 -17.00
C LYS A 199 -14.63 13.95 -17.45
N VAL A 200 -15.51 13.68 -16.49
CA VAL A 200 -16.90 13.27 -16.74
C VAL A 200 -17.85 14.43 -16.42
#